data_AF-A0A7G3GDW6-F1
#
_entry.id   AF-A0A7G3GDW6-F1
#
_cell.length_a   1.000
_cell.length_b   1.000
_cell.length_c   1.000
_cell.angle_alpha   90.00
_cell.angle_beta   90.00
_cell.angle_gamma   90.00
#
_symmetry.space_group_name_H-M   'P 1'
#
loop_
_entity.id
_entity.type
_entity.pdbx_description
1 polymer ?
#
loop_
_entity_poly.entity_id
_entity_poly.type
_entity_poly.pdbx_seq_one_letter_code
_entity_poly.pdbx_strand_id
1 'polypeptide(L)'
;MSISNVTDKAFCHGVINSFISNECCWLIENPEILIFSCDFDKKHFLKELFKELSIYFPCELAQAVKKRQAEFLAGRYAAKQAMVIPPQNQLIFK
;
A
#
# COMPACT_ATOMS: atom_id res chain seq x y z
N MET A 1 -9.50 -11.08 25.18
CA MET A 1 -8.15 -10.46 25.16
C MET A 1 -8.18 -9.46 24.03
N SER A 2 -8.64 -8.25 24.32
CA SER A 2 -8.86 -7.20 23.33
C SER A 2 -7.51 -6.60 22.96
N ILE A 3 -7.15 -6.57 21.68
CA ILE A 3 -5.95 -5.88 21.21
C ILE A 3 -6.23 -4.38 21.37
N SER A 4 -5.79 -3.79 22.48
CA SER A 4 -6.04 -2.41 22.86
C SER A 4 -5.12 -1.39 22.18
N ASN A 5 -4.30 -1.80 21.21
CA ASN A 5 -3.19 -0.98 20.70
C ASN A 5 -3.25 -0.70 19.19
N VAL A 6 -4.42 -0.85 18.57
CA VAL A 6 -4.65 -0.45 17.17
C VAL A 6 -5.39 0.88 17.21
N THR A 7 -4.65 1.98 17.16
CA THR A 7 -5.22 3.32 17.00
C THR A 7 -5.72 3.50 15.56
N ASP A 8 -6.81 4.27 15.45
CA ASP A 8 -7.87 4.19 14.44
C ASP A 8 -7.47 4.10 12.96
N LYS A 9 -8.38 3.42 12.24
CA LYS A 9 -8.43 3.26 10.79
C LYS A 9 -8.46 4.61 10.08
N ALA A 10 -7.31 5.08 9.61
CA ALA A 10 -7.27 6.19 8.66
C ALA A 10 -7.61 5.65 7.26
N PHE A 11 -8.82 5.93 6.78
CA PHE A 11 -9.17 5.73 5.37
C PHE A 11 -8.49 6.82 4.54
N CYS A 12 -7.40 6.45 3.88
CA CYS A 12 -6.82 7.29 2.84
C CYS A 12 -7.72 7.10 1.60
N HIS A 13 -8.37 8.17 1.13
CA HIS A 13 -9.19 8.10 -0.07
C HIS A 13 -8.31 8.36 -1.31
N GLY A 14 -7.83 7.29 -1.95
CA GLY A 14 -7.13 7.35 -3.23
C GLY A 14 -7.57 6.22 -4.16
N VAL A 15 -8.70 6.37 -4.85
CA VAL A 15 -9.05 5.42 -5.92
C VAL A 15 -8.17 5.72 -7.13
N ILE A 16 -7.25 4.82 -7.43
CA ILE A 16 -6.45 4.88 -8.67
C ILE A 16 -7.02 3.87 -9.66
N ASN A 17 -7.65 4.40 -10.73
CA ASN A 17 -8.04 3.67 -11.95
C ASN A 17 -8.81 2.35 -11.74
N SER A 18 -9.68 2.28 -10.71
CA SER A 18 -10.42 1.06 -10.32
C SER A 18 -9.55 -0.17 -9.99
N PHE A 19 -8.22 0.00 -9.99
CA PHE A 19 -7.26 -1.08 -9.73
C PHE A 19 -7.01 -1.24 -8.24
N ILE A 20 -6.85 -0.13 -7.49
CA ILE A 20 -6.69 -0.10 -6.04
C ILE A 20 -7.98 0.44 -5.40
N SER A 21 -8.42 -0.20 -4.32
CA SER A 21 -9.55 0.25 -3.51
C SER A 21 -9.37 -0.13 -2.04
N ASN A 22 -10.29 0.32 -1.18
CA ASN A 22 -10.37 -0.06 0.23
C ASN A 22 -9.05 0.12 1.00
N GLU A 23 -8.33 1.20 0.71
CA GLU A 23 -7.08 1.52 1.39
C GLU A 23 -7.32 1.73 2.88
N CYS A 24 -6.54 1.03 3.69
CA CYS A 24 -6.59 1.11 5.14
C CYS A 24 -5.17 1.17 5.70
N CYS A 25 -5.01 1.99 6.73
CA CYS A 25 -3.76 2.10 7.46
C CYS A 25 -4.02 1.87 8.95
N TRP A 26 -3.10 1.18 9.62
CA TRP A 26 -3.08 0.97 11.06
C TRP A 26 -1.70 1.28 11.61
N LEU A 27 -1.68 1.98 12.74
CA LEU A 27 -0.49 2.13 13.55
C LEU A 27 -0.64 1.21 14.75
N ILE A 28 0.29 0.28 14.91
CA ILE A 28 0.46 -0.45 16.16
C ILE A 28 1.43 0.36 17.00
N GLU A 29 0.98 0.77 18.17
CA GLU A 29 1.84 1.47 19.14
C GLU A 29 2.61 0.45 19.98
N ASN A 30 3.93 0.66 20.10
CA ASN A 30 4.86 -0.14 20.91
C ASN A 30 4.92 -1.65 20.57
N PRO A 31 5.76 -2.09 19.60
CA PRO A 31 6.63 -1.26 18.77
C PRO A 31 5.82 -0.49 17.73
N GLU A 32 6.34 0.66 17.32
CA GLU A 32 5.75 1.49 16.27
C GLU A 32 5.81 0.76 14.93
N ILE A 33 4.70 0.14 14.54
CA ILE A 33 4.57 -0.59 13.27
C ILE A 33 3.42 0.02 12.48
N LEU A 34 3.75 0.53 11.29
CA LEU A 34 2.75 0.96 10.33
C LEU A 34 2.38 -0.18 9.39
N ILE A 35 1.09 -0.52 9.32
CA ILE A 35 0.54 -1.51 8.40
C ILE A 35 -0.35 -0.77 7.42
N PHE A 36 0.00 -0.85 6.13
CA PHE A 36 -0.84 -0.38 5.04
C PHE A 36 -1.42 -1.57 4.29
N SER A 37 -2.70 -1.50 3.95
CA SER A 37 -3.40 -2.48 3.14
C SER A 37 -4.28 -1.83 2.10
N CYS A 38 -4.54 -2.56 1.03
CA CYS A 38 -5.48 -2.18 -0.02
C CYS A 38 -6.02 -3.44 -0.69
N ASP A 39 -7.22 -3.35 -1.23
CA ASP A 39 -7.73 -4.33 -2.17
C ASP A 39 -7.24 -3.98 -3.59
N PHE A 40 -7.15 -4.99 -4.44
CA PHE A 40 -6.87 -4.79 -5.85
C PHE A 40 -7.72 -5.68 -6.76
N ASP A 41 -8.09 -5.17 -7.94
CA ASP A 41 -8.79 -5.95 -8.97
C ASP A 41 -7.91 -6.20 -10.20
N LYS A 42 -7.54 -7.47 -10.38
CA LYS A 42 -6.76 -7.92 -11.55
C LYS A 42 -7.43 -7.60 -12.90
N LYS A 43 -8.76 -7.40 -12.96
CA LYS A 43 -9.47 -7.04 -14.19
C LYS A 43 -9.11 -5.64 -14.67
N HIS A 44 -8.77 -4.74 -13.75
CA HIS A 44 -8.37 -3.37 -14.04
C HIS A 44 -6.84 -3.21 -14.09
N PHE A 45 -6.08 -4.32 -14.03
CA PHE A 45 -4.63 -4.28 -14.12
C PHE A 45 -4.17 -3.94 -15.54
N LEU A 46 -3.42 -2.84 -15.65
CA LEU A 46 -2.71 -2.40 -16.84
C LEU A 46 -1.23 -2.21 -16.50
N LYS A 47 -0.33 -2.52 -17.43
CA LYS A 47 1.12 -2.43 -17.19
C LYS A 47 1.57 -0.98 -17.02
N GLU A 48 0.83 -0.05 -17.62
CA GLU A 48 1.00 1.40 -17.54
C GLU A 48 0.89 1.91 -16.10
N LEU A 49 0.13 1.21 -15.24
CA LEU A 49 -0.01 1.54 -13.82
C LEU A 49 1.33 1.50 -13.07
N PHE A 50 2.33 0.71 -13.52
CA PHE A 50 3.68 0.78 -12.95
C PHE A 50 4.28 2.17 -13.10
N LYS A 51 4.12 2.78 -14.28
CA LYS A 51 4.61 4.14 -14.55
C LYS A 51 3.78 5.17 -13.80
N GLU A 52 2.45 5.07 -13.85
CA GLU A 52 1.54 6.00 -13.17
C GLU A 52 1.78 6.05 -11.65
N LEU A 53 1.96 4.88 -11.04
CA LEU A 53 2.23 4.77 -9.61
C LEU A 53 3.70 5.03 -9.25
N SER A 54 4.56 5.29 -10.24
CA SER A 54 6.02 5.40 -10.07
C SER A 54 6.61 4.21 -9.32
N ILE A 55 6.27 3.00 -9.78
CA ILE A 55 6.75 1.71 -9.27
C ILE A 55 7.60 1.05 -10.36
N TYR A 56 8.79 0.59 -9.98
CA TYR A 56 9.68 -0.12 -10.89
C TYR A 56 9.07 -1.44 -11.37
N PHE A 57 9.18 -1.72 -12.67
CA PHE A 57 8.78 -2.98 -13.28
C PHE A 57 10.01 -3.86 -13.60
N PRO A 58 10.32 -4.87 -12.75
CA PRO A 58 11.47 -5.74 -12.96
C PRO A 58 11.35 -6.62 -14.20
N CYS A 59 12.48 -6.92 -14.84
CA CYS A 59 12.53 -7.78 -16.03
C CYS A 59 12.06 -9.20 -15.73
N GLU A 60 12.35 -9.71 -14.54
CA GLU A 60 11.95 -11.02 -14.05
C GLU A 60 10.42 -11.13 -13.92
N LEU A 61 9.76 -10.02 -13.60
CA LEU A 61 8.30 -9.94 -13.50
C LEU A 61 7.62 -9.92 -14.88
N ALA A 62 8.35 -9.54 -15.94
CA ALA A 62 7.83 -9.51 -17.31
C ALA A 62 7.37 -10.89 -17.79
N GLN A 63 8.00 -11.97 -17.31
CA GLN A 63 7.67 -13.34 -17.67
C GLN A 63 6.50 -13.91 -16.84
N ALA A 64 6.11 -13.23 -15.75
CA ALA A 64 5.05 -13.69 -14.87
C ALA A 64 3.66 -13.44 -15.48
N VAL A 65 2.69 -14.31 -15.15
CA VAL A 65 1.30 -14.12 -15.56
C VAL A 65 0.70 -12.82 -15.02
N LYS A 66 -0.28 -12.22 -15.71
CA LYS A 66 -0.92 -10.94 -15.32
C LYS A 66 -1.34 -10.88 -13.85
N LYS A 67 -1.89 -11.98 -13.29
CA LYS A 67 -2.26 -12.07 -11.87
C LYS A 67 -1.07 -11.74 -10.96
N ARG A 68 0.10 -12.32 -11.24
CA ARG A 68 1.31 -12.11 -10.44
C ARG A 68 1.87 -10.70 -10.60
N GLN A 69 1.77 -10.13 -11.81
CA GLN A 69 2.16 -8.74 -12.06
C GLN A 69 1.26 -7.75 -11.29
N ALA A 70 -0.04 -8.00 -11.26
CA ALA A 70 -1.01 -7.22 -10.49
C ALA A 70 -0.72 -7.29 -8.98
N GLU A 71 -0.51 -8.49 -8.43
CA GLU A 71 -0.13 -8.68 -7.02
C GLU A 71 1.16 -7.92 -6.67
N PHE A 72 2.16 -8.00 -7.54
CA PHE A 72 3.42 -7.29 -7.32
C PHE A 72 3.20 -5.77 -7.28
N LEU A 73 2.43 -5.23 -8.23
CA LEU A 73 2.12 -3.81 -8.27
C LEU A 73 1.38 -3.35 -7.02
N ALA A 74 0.33 -4.06 -6.61
CA ALA A 74 -0.45 -3.75 -5.41
C ALA A 74 0.41 -3.83 -4.14
N GLY A 75 1.25 -4.87 -4.02
CA GLY A 75 2.16 -5.00 -2.88
C GLY A 75 3.20 -3.88 -2.81
N ARG A 76 3.77 -3.47 -3.95
CA ARG A 76 4.70 -2.33 -4.00
C ARG A 76 4.02 -1.00 -3.74
N TYR A 77 2.80 -0.84 -4.21
CA TYR A 77 1.95 0.31 -3.90
C TYR A 77 1.75 0.43 -2.38
N ALA A 78 1.28 -0.65 -1.73
CA ALA A 78 1.06 -0.68 -0.29
C ALA A 78 2.34 -0.36 0.51
N ALA A 79 3.47 -0.97 0.11
CA ALA A 79 4.76 -0.69 0.75
C ALA A 79 5.19 0.77 0.58
N LYS A 80 4.98 1.37 -0.61
CA LYS A 80 5.27 2.78 -0.86
C LYS A 80 4.41 3.69 0.03
N GLN A 81 3.12 3.40 0.17
CA GLN A 81 2.24 4.19 1.05
C GLN A 81 2.69 4.11 2.52
N ALA A 82 3.06 2.91 2.98
CA ALA A 82 3.59 2.72 4.33
C ALA A 82 4.91 3.49 4.58
N MET A 83 5.71 3.74 3.55
CA MET A 83 6.95 4.52 3.68
C MET A 83 6.72 6.04 3.67
N VAL A 84 5.64 6.50 3.04
CA VAL A 84 5.33 7.93 2.92
C VAL A 84 4.61 8.44 4.17
N ILE A 85 3.80 7.61 4.81
CA ILE A 85 3.08 7.98 6.03
C ILE A 85 4.10 8.03 7.18
N PRO A 86 4.43 9.23 7.70
CA PRO A 86 5.33 9.32 8.84
C PRO A 86 4.61 8.73 10.06
N PRO A 87 5.31 7.93 10.89
CA PRO A 87 4.80 7.70 12.22
C PRO A 87 4.68 9.05 12.95
N GLN A 88 3.59 9.23 13.67
CA GLN A 88 3.21 10.51 14.27
C GLN A 88 4.23 11.05 15.31
N ASN A 89 5.29 10.30 15.61
CA ASN A 89 6.38 10.67 16.52
C ASN A 89 7.50 11.55 15.94
N GLN A 90 7.49 11.91 14.65
CA GLN A 90 8.54 12.79 14.09
C GLN A 90 8.27 14.31 14.22
N LEU A 91 7.17 14.73 14.87
CA LEU A 91 6.82 16.15 15.03
C LEU A 91 7.23 16.78 16.38
N ILE A 92 8.04 16.11 17.21
CA ILE A 92 8.46 16.65 18.52
C ILE A 92 9.97 16.88 18.60
N PHE A 93 10.65 17.32 17.54
CA PHE A 93 11.99 17.94 17.66
C PHE A 93 12.24 18.93 16.52
N LYS A 94 11.59 20.10 16.57
CA LYS A 94 12.07 21.33 15.93
C LYS A 94 11.95 22.47 16.92
#